data_AF-A0A7S2HLT4-F1
#
_entry.id   AF-A0A7S2HLT4-F1
#
_cell.length_a   1.000
_cell.length_b   1.000
_cell.length_c   1.000
_cell.angle_alpha   90.00
_cell.angle_beta   90.00
_cell.angle_gamma   90.00
#
_symmetry.space_group_name_H-M   'P 1'
#
loop_
_entity.id
_entity.type
_entity.pdbx_description
1 polymer ?
#
loop_
_entity_poly.entity_id
_entity_poly.type
_entity_poly.pdbx_seq_one_letter_code
_entity_poly.pdbx_strand_id
1 'polypeptide(L)'
;GFEACPWVTSCVTYSQVLVVWFVFCYVQKLHQECWGGWSRHEITMERIKIFSGLYFPAALGIASDFWRMGVIGAVAAKIGEEEVGVFNTSYRIMWITMILVGAIARAAGIKISLRLGNGDPWGAK
;
A
#
# COMPACT_ATOMS: atom_id res chain seq x y z
N GLY A 1 -17.03 18.66 -13.21
CA GLY A 1 -15.68 18.05 -13.16
C GLY A 1 -15.38 17.49 -11.79
N PHE A 2 -15.27 18.36 -10.77
CA PHE A 2 -14.89 17.98 -9.40
C PHE A 2 -15.90 17.06 -8.68
N GLU A 3 -17.20 17.25 -8.89
CA GLU A 3 -18.26 16.42 -8.24
C GLU A 3 -18.33 14.98 -8.75
N ALA A 4 -17.91 14.72 -9.98
CA ALA A 4 -17.86 13.37 -10.54
C ALA A 4 -16.65 12.58 -10.00
N CYS A 5 -15.62 13.27 -9.51
CA CYS A 5 -14.38 12.67 -9.01
C CYS A 5 -14.59 11.65 -7.86
N PRO A 6 -15.36 11.95 -6.79
CA PRO A 6 -15.63 10.97 -5.74
C PRO A 6 -16.44 9.76 -6.23
N TRP A 7 -17.39 9.97 -7.14
CA TRP A 7 -18.18 8.89 -7.73
C TRP A 7 -17.31 7.94 -8.55
N VAL A 8 -16.53 8.48 -9.49
CA VAL A 8 -15.61 7.70 -10.33
C VAL A 8 -14.59 6.96 -9.46
N THR A 9 -13.98 7.62 -8.48
CA THR A 9 -12.99 7.01 -7.57
C THR A 9 -13.61 5.84 -6.80
N SER A 10 -14.82 6.01 -6.28
CA SER A 10 -15.54 4.96 -5.55
C SER A 10 -15.86 3.78 -6.46
N CYS A 11 -16.47 4.03 -7.62
CA CYS A 11 -16.81 2.99 -8.59
C CYS A 11 -15.58 2.19 -9.03
N VAL A 12 -14.47 2.87 -9.35
CA VAL A 12 -13.22 2.21 -9.75
C VAL A 12 -12.68 1.35 -8.61
N THR A 13 -12.65 1.86 -7.37
CA THR A 13 -12.15 1.12 -6.21
C THR A 13 -12.95 -0.17 -5.98
N TYR A 14 -14.28 -0.09 -6.00
CA TYR A 14 -15.13 -1.27 -5.85
C TYR A 14 -14.96 -2.25 -7.02
N SER A 15 -14.85 -1.75 -8.24
CA SER A 15 -14.59 -2.62 -9.40
C SER A 15 -13.27 -3.37 -9.29
N GLN A 16 -12.21 -2.73 -8.79
CA GLN A 16 -10.91 -3.38 -8.56
C GLN A 16 -11.01 -4.48 -7.51
N VAL A 17 -11.69 -4.21 -6.39
CA VAL A 17 -11.92 -5.22 -5.34
C VAL A 17 -12.71 -6.41 -5.90
N LEU A 18 -13.77 -6.15 -6.68
CA LEU A 18 -14.56 -7.19 -7.31
C LEU A 18 -13.73 -8.05 -8.27
N VAL A 19 -12.88 -7.43 -9.10
CA VAL A 19 -12.00 -8.16 -10.02
C VAL A 19 -11.01 -9.02 -9.25
N VAL A 20 -10.35 -8.48 -8.24
CA VAL A 20 -9.38 -9.23 -7.42
C VAL A 20 -10.08 -10.40 -6.71
N TRP A 21 -11.23 -10.16 -6.10
CA TRP A 21 -11.99 -11.21 -5.42
C TRP A 21 -12.45 -12.29 -6.41
N PHE A 22 -12.98 -11.90 -7.57
CA PHE A 22 -13.44 -12.86 -8.57
C PHE A 22 -12.30 -13.72 -9.11
N VAL A 23 -11.17 -13.11 -9.48
CA VAL A 23 -10.04 -13.86 -10.06
C VAL A 23 -9.38 -14.75 -9.00
N PHE A 24 -8.98 -14.20 -7.86
CA PHE A 24 -8.16 -14.92 -6.89
C PHE A 24 -8.96 -15.80 -5.93
N CYS A 25 -10.18 -15.38 -5.56
CA CYS A 25 -11.02 -16.15 -4.65
C CYS A 25 -11.98 -17.09 -5.39
N TYR A 26 -12.66 -16.63 -6.44
CA TYR A 26 -13.67 -17.45 -7.13
C TYR A 26 -13.08 -18.39 -8.19
N VAL A 27 -12.26 -17.87 -9.10
CA VAL A 27 -11.67 -18.67 -10.20
C VAL A 27 -10.50 -19.52 -9.70
N GLN A 28 -9.50 -18.89 -9.08
CA GLN A 28 -8.26 -19.59 -8.68
C GLN A 28 -8.33 -20.26 -7.31
N LYS A 29 -9.29 -19.88 -6.46
CA LYS A 29 -9.50 -20.44 -5.10
C LYS A 29 -8.25 -20.49 -4.20
N LEU A 30 -7.25 -19.65 -4.45
CA LEU A 30 -5.97 -19.63 -3.71
C LEU A 30 -6.15 -19.38 -2.21
N HIS A 31 -7.24 -18.71 -1.83
CA HIS A 31 -7.59 -18.50 -0.43
C HIS A 31 -7.82 -19.81 0.35
N GLN A 32 -8.20 -20.92 -0.29
CA GLN A 32 -8.51 -22.16 0.43
C GLN A 32 -7.28 -22.82 1.05
N GLU A 33 -6.12 -22.71 0.41
CA GLU A 33 -4.86 -23.28 0.92
C GLU A 33 -4.22 -22.40 2.00
N CYS A 34 -4.39 -21.08 1.90
CA CYS A 34 -3.69 -20.12 2.77
C CYS A 34 -4.57 -19.56 3.91
N TRP A 35 -5.90 -19.70 3.84
CA TRP A 35 -6.81 -19.01 4.74
C TRP A 35 -7.92 -19.94 5.24
N GLY A 36 -7.78 -20.42 6.49
CA GLY A 36 -8.77 -21.29 7.15
C GLY A 36 -10.04 -20.59 7.63
N GLY A 37 -10.20 -19.30 7.35
CA GLY A 37 -11.36 -18.50 7.79
C GLY A 37 -11.04 -17.54 8.93
N TRP A 38 -12.03 -16.76 9.33
CA TRP A 38 -11.92 -15.86 10.47
C TRP A 38 -12.14 -16.63 11.77
N SER A 39 -11.09 -16.79 12.58
CA SER A 39 -11.19 -17.36 13.91
C SER A 39 -10.84 -16.32 14.96
N ARG A 40 -11.77 -16.04 15.88
CA ARG A 40 -11.53 -15.11 16.99
C ARG A 40 -10.50 -15.64 17.99
N HIS A 41 -10.24 -16.93 17.99
CA HIS A 41 -9.23 -17.56 18.84
C HIS A 41 -7.81 -17.12 18.46
N GLU A 42 -7.58 -16.80 17.20
CA GLU A 42 -6.29 -16.35 16.67
C GLU A 42 -5.94 -14.90 17.08
N ILE A 43 -6.92 -14.16 17.63
CA ILE A 43 -6.76 -12.77 18.10
C ILE A 43 -6.26 -12.81 19.55
N THR A 44 -4.97 -13.11 19.73
CA THR A 44 -4.32 -13.11 21.04
C THR A 44 -3.56 -11.80 21.29
N MET A 45 -3.43 -11.40 22.55
CA MET A 45 -2.69 -10.18 22.92
C MET A 45 -1.21 -10.25 22.53
N GLU A 46 -0.63 -11.44 22.54
CA GLU A 46 0.74 -11.67 22.08
C GLU A 46 0.89 -11.34 20.60
N ARG A 47 0.01 -11.87 19.75
CA ARG A 47 0.03 -11.59 18.31
C ARG A 47 -0.27 -10.13 17.99
N ILE A 48 -1.18 -9.51 18.72
CA ILE A 48 -1.46 -8.07 18.59
C ILE A 48 -0.20 -7.27 18.92
N LYS A 49 0.54 -7.62 19.97
CA LYS A 49 1.79 -6.93 20.35
C LYS A 49 2.90 -7.09 19.31
N ILE A 50 3.06 -8.30 18.76
CA ILE A 50 4.04 -8.55 17.69
C ILE A 50 3.64 -7.76 16.43
N PHE A 51 2.36 -7.83 16.05
CA PHE A 51 1.85 -7.12 14.89
C PHE A 51 1.98 -5.60 15.07
N SER A 52 1.63 -5.05 16.22
CA SER A 52 1.72 -3.61 16.48
C SER A 52 3.17 -3.12 16.49
N GLY A 53 4.09 -3.93 17.02
CA GLY A 53 5.53 -3.65 17.00
C GLY A 53 6.11 -3.53 15.58
N LEU A 54 5.51 -4.18 14.58
CA LEU A 54 5.91 -4.09 13.17
C LEU A 54 5.08 -3.07 12.39
N TYR A 55 3.77 -3.12 12.56
CA TYR A 55 2.83 -2.32 11.78
C TYR A 55 2.90 -0.84 12.14
N PHE A 56 3.00 -0.51 13.43
CA PHE A 56 3.04 0.88 13.86
C PHE A 56 4.26 1.65 13.32
N PRO A 57 5.50 1.16 13.43
CA PRO A 57 6.64 1.87 12.84
C PRO A 57 6.55 1.93 11.31
N ALA A 58 6.07 0.88 10.64
CA ALA A 58 5.87 0.91 9.20
C ALA A 58 4.81 1.95 8.79
N ALA A 59 3.69 2.01 9.50
CA ALA A 59 2.63 2.98 9.27
C ALA A 59 3.09 4.42 9.55
N LEU A 60 3.89 4.64 10.60
CA LEU A 60 4.46 5.95 10.90
C LEU A 60 5.46 6.40 9.84
N GLY A 61 6.30 5.51 9.32
CA GLY A 61 7.20 5.82 8.21
C GLY A 61 6.42 6.31 6.99
N ILE A 62 5.38 5.57 6.59
CA ILE A 62 4.51 5.95 5.49
C ILE A 62 3.77 7.25 5.78
N ALA A 63 3.24 7.43 6.98
CA ALA A 63 2.55 8.66 7.38
C ALA A 63 3.46 9.89 7.30
N SER A 64 4.74 9.76 7.69
CA SER A 64 5.73 10.83 7.59
C SER A 64 5.90 11.31 6.15
N ASP A 65 5.96 10.39 5.18
CA ASP A 65 6.04 10.73 3.76
C ASP A 65 4.81 11.53 3.30
N PHE A 66 3.60 11.09 3.68
CA PHE A 66 2.37 11.79 3.33
C PHE A 66 2.25 13.17 4.00
N TRP A 67 2.60 13.28 5.28
CA TRP A 67 2.55 14.55 6.01
C TRP A 67 3.50 15.58 5.41
N ARG A 68 4.72 15.18 5.06
CA ARG A 68 5.69 16.07 4.40
C ARG A 68 5.11 16.68 3.12
N MET A 69 4.51 15.84 2.28
CA MET A 69 3.92 16.30 1.01
C MET A 69 2.65 17.13 1.24
N GLY A 70 1.88 16.83 2.27
CA GLY A 70 0.74 17.64 2.71
C GLY A 70 1.14 19.05 3.15
N VAL A 71 2.22 19.19 3.93
CA VAL A 71 2.74 20.51 4.35
C VAL A 71 3.21 21.32 3.15
N ILE A 72 3.97 20.72 2.23
CA ILE A 72 4.44 21.41 1.02
C ILE A 72 3.26 21.85 0.14
N GLY A 73 2.26 20.98 -0.04
CA GLY A 73 1.04 21.32 -0.77
C GLY A 73 0.25 22.47 -0.12
N ALA A 74 0.16 22.48 1.21
CA ALA A 74 -0.50 23.55 1.96
C ALA A 74 0.25 24.89 1.85
N VAL A 75 1.58 24.87 1.77
CA VAL A 75 2.39 26.07 1.51
C VAL A 75 2.21 26.55 0.08
N ALA A 76 2.25 25.66 -0.91
CA ALA A 76 2.00 26.02 -2.31
C ALA A 76 0.62 26.66 -2.50
N ALA A 77 -0.40 26.16 -1.79
CA ALA A 77 -1.75 26.72 -1.80
C ALA A 77 -1.85 28.16 -1.25
N LYS A 78 -0.89 28.60 -0.45
CA LYS A 78 -0.84 29.99 0.03
C LYS A 78 -0.14 30.94 -0.94
N ILE A 79 0.63 30.43 -1.90
CA ILE A 79 1.41 31.25 -2.83
C ILE A 79 0.53 31.66 -4.02
N GLY A 80 -0.15 30.69 -4.64
CA GLY A 80 -1.00 30.95 -5.80
C GLY A 80 -1.52 29.68 -6.44
N GLU A 81 -2.52 29.82 -7.32
CA GLU A 81 -3.15 28.69 -8.03
C GLU A 81 -2.19 28.02 -9.02
N GLU A 82 -1.29 28.79 -9.63
CA GLU A 82 -0.30 28.29 -10.59
C GLU A 82 0.71 27.36 -9.91
N GLU A 83 1.21 27.75 -8.74
CA GLU A 83 2.16 26.99 -7.95
C GLU A 83 1.56 25.68 -7.43
N VAL A 84 0.27 25.69 -7.05
CA VAL A 84 -0.48 24.47 -6.72
C VAL A 84 -0.59 23.55 -7.92
N GLY A 85 -0.87 24.10 -9.10
CA GLY A 85 -0.94 23.35 -10.36
C GLY A 85 0.39 22.65 -10.69
N VAL A 86 1.50 23.39 -10.57
CA VAL A 86 2.86 22.85 -10.76
C VAL A 86 3.17 21.78 -9.72
N PHE A 87 2.89 22.03 -8.44
CA PHE A 87 3.12 21.06 -7.36
C PHE A 87 2.33 19.76 -7.58
N ASN A 88 1.04 19.85 -7.89
CA ASN A 88 0.19 18.69 -8.11
C ASN A 88 0.65 17.87 -9.34
N THR A 89 1.12 18.54 -10.40
CA THR A 89 1.65 17.86 -11.59
C THR A 89 2.96 17.13 -11.29
N SER A 90 3.92 17.81 -10.67
CA SER A 90 5.19 17.21 -10.24
C SER A 90 4.97 16.06 -9.26
N TYR A 91 4.01 16.21 -8.34
CA TYR A 91 3.66 15.18 -7.37
C TYR A 91 3.15 13.90 -8.04
N ARG A 92 2.34 14.01 -9.09
CA ARG A 92 1.85 12.85 -9.87
C ARG A 92 2.98 12.14 -10.59
N ILE A 93 3.92 12.87 -11.18
CA ILE A 93 5.09 12.29 -11.85
C ILE A 93 5.95 11.51 -10.84
N MET A 94 6.20 12.10 -9.67
CA MET A 94 6.92 11.45 -8.57
C MET A 94 6.22 10.16 -8.10
N TRP A 95 4.88 10.16 -8.04
CA TRP A 95 4.12 8.98 -7.68
C TRP A 95 4.30 7.83 -8.68
N ILE A 96 4.31 8.13 -9.99
CA ILE A 96 4.50 7.11 -11.03
C ILE A 96 5.88 6.45 -10.90
N THR A 97 6.94 7.23 -10.67
CA THR A 97 8.30 6.68 -10.48
C THR A 97 8.40 5.88 -9.19
N MET A 98 7.76 6.34 -8.12
CA MET A 98 7.72 5.64 -6.83
C MET A 98 6.99 4.29 -6.93
N ILE A 99 5.93 4.17 -7.75
CA ILE A 99 5.24 2.90 -7.98
C ILE A 99 6.20 1.85 -8.58
N LEU A 100 7.03 2.25 -9.55
CA LEU A 100 8.02 1.35 -10.16
C LEU A 100 9.04 0.87 -9.12
N VAL A 101 9.63 1.80 -8.38
CA VAL A 101 10.61 1.47 -7.32
C VAL A 101 9.97 0.59 -6.25
N GLY A 102 8.75 0.92 -5.82
CA GLY A 102 7.99 0.15 -4.85
C GLY A 102 7.58 -1.24 -5.34
N ALA A 103 7.36 -1.43 -6.64
CA ALA A 103 7.12 -2.75 -7.22
C ALA A 103 8.38 -3.63 -7.17
N ILE A 104 9.54 -3.08 -7.55
CA ILE A 104 10.84 -3.78 -7.50
C ILE A 104 11.19 -4.13 -6.05
N ALA A 105 11.06 -3.18 -5.13
CA ALA A 105 11.35 -3.38 -3.71
C ALA A 105 10.47 -4.47 -3.10
N ARG A 106 9.16 -4.51 -3.41
CA ARG A 106 8.26 -5.57 -2.93
C ARG A 106 8.61 -6.93 -3.54
N ALA A 107 8.92 -7.00 -4.83
CA ALA A 107 9.33 -8.25 -5.47
C ALA A 107 10.64 -8.80 -4.86
N ALA A 108 11.61 -7.93 -4.62
CA ALA A 108 12.85 -8.29 -3.91
C ALA A 108 12.56 -8.74 -2.48
N GLY A 109 11.73 -8.00 -1.74
CA GLY A 109 11.31 -8.35 -0.37
C GLY A 109 10.66 -9.73 -0.28
N ILE A 110 9.76 -10.08 -1.21
CA ILE A 110 9.15 -11.42 -1.26
C ILE A 110 10.21 -12.50 -1.48
N LYS A 111 11.15 -12.29 -2.42
CA LYS A 111 12.24 -13.25 -2.69
C LYS A 111 13.15 -13.45 -1.47
N ILE A 112 13.52 -12.35 -0.80
CA ILE A 112 14.34 -12.38 0.42
C ILE A 112 13.60 -13.15 1.52
N SER A 113 12.33 -12.84 1.76
CA SER A 113 11.50 -13.52 2.76
C SER A 113 11.36 -15.02 2.48
N LEU A 114 11.18 -15.42 1.21
CA LEU A 114 11.13 -16.83 0.81
C LEU A 114 12.45 -17.56 1.10
N ARG A 115 13.60 -16.95 0.75
CA ARG A 115 14.91 -17.57 0.97
C ARG A 115 15.29 -17.66 2.44
N LEU A 116 15.02 -16.60 3.21
CA LEU A 116 15.19 -16.62 4.66
C LEU A 116 14.30 -17.67 5.32
N GLY A 117 13.04 -17.79 4.89
CA GLY A 117 12.12 -18.83 5.36
C GLY A 117 12.59 -20.25 5.05
N ASN A 118 13.36 -20.43 3.98
CA ASN A 118 13.96 -21.72 3.61
C ASN A 118 15.34 -21.98 4.23
N GLY A 119 15.80 -21.11 5.15
CA GLY A 119 17.09 -21.26 5.81
C GLY A 119 18.32 -20.97 4.93
N ASP A 120 18.15 -20.24 3.82
CA ASP A 120 19.25 -19.81 2.93
C ASP A 120 19.54 -18.31 3.09
N PRO A 121 20.33 -17.90 4.11
CA PRO A 121 20.68 -16.51 4.33
C PRO A 121 21.69 -15.97 3.31
N TRP A 122 22.42 -16.84 2.59
CA TRP A 122 23.42 -16.41 1.61
C TRP A 122 22.79 -16.07 0.27
N GLY A 123 21.78 -16.84 -0.15
CA GLY A 123 20.94 -16.48 -1.28
C GLY A 123 20.02 -15.29 -0.99
N ALA A 124 19.78 -14.92 0.28
CA ALA A 124 18.95 -13.78 0.64
C ALA A 124 19.67 -12.42 0.60
N LYS A 125 21.01 -12.41 0.45
CA LYS A 125 21.82 -11.20 0.26
C LYS A 125 21.76 -10.73 -1.20
#